data_AF-A0A428TFW7-F1
#
_entry.id   AF-A0A428TFW7-F1
#
_cell.length_a   1.000
_cell.length_b   1.000
_cell.length_c   1.000
_cell.angle_alpha   90.00
_cell.angle_beta   90.00
_cell.angle_gamma   90.00
#
_symmetry.space_group_name_H-M   'P 1'
#
loop_
_entity.id
_entity.type
_entity.pdbx_description
1 polymer ?
#
loop_
_entity_poly.entity_id
_entity_poly.type
_entity_poly.pdbx_seq_one_letter_code
_entity_poly.pdbx_strand_id
1 'polypeptide(L)'
;MLLEEESYIRNRDTRFIRDFIPGQVSRAPEHSVWQYYDAIEWLSLNFDVVNRFTAASFYSSAVTSMRVVKFLQKAVTDATKDGQAPKGQQQEVFGKRMLINELVKESLGGNTGVVQEC
;
A
#
# COMPACT_ATOMS: atom_id res chain seq x y z
N MET A 1 2.32 1.53 -19.42
CA MET A 1 1.60 1.38 -18.13
C MET A 1 2.57 0.84 -17.07
N LEU A 2 3.77 1.42 -16.95
CA LEU A 2 4.82 1.00 -16.00
C LEU A 2 5.46 2.22 -15.29
N LEU A 3 5.05 3.44 -15.66
CA LEU A 3 5.70 4.68 -15.23
C LEU A 3 4.97 5.38 -14.07
N GLU A 4 3.74 4.99 -13.73
CA GLU A 4 2.97 5.62 -12.66
C GLU A 4 3.24 5.00 -11.27
N GLU A 5 3.67 3.73 -11.21
CA GLU A 5 3.96 3.03 -9.95
C GLU A 5 5.27 3.49 -9.28
N GLU A 6 6.24 4.00 -10.05
CA GLU A 6 7.53 4.46 -9.49
C GLU A 6 7.40 5.68 -8.57
N SER A 7 6.34 6.48 -8.74
CA SER A 7 6.14 7.72 -7.95
C SER A 7 5.75 7.45 -6.49
N TYR A 8 5.06 6.34 -6.22
CA TYR A 8 4.52 6.02 -4.89
C TYR A 8 5.61 5.52 -3.92
N ILE A 9 6.66 4.89 -4.44
CA ILE A 9 7.74 4.32 -3.64
C ILE A 9 8.71 5.40 -3.12
N ARG A 10 8.86 6.53 -3.84
CA ARG A 10 9.85 7.58 -3.49
C ARG A 10 9.64 8.24 -2.13
N ASN A 11 8.41 8.25 -1.59
CA ASN A 11 8.08 8.94 -0.33
C ASN A 11 8.01 8.00 0.90
N ARG A 12 8.48 6.76 0.80
CA ARG A 12 8.65 5.88 1.97
C ARG A 12 10.12 5.50 2.14
N ASP A 13 10.63 5.63 3.36
CA ASP A 13 11.90 5.04 3.80
C ASP A 13 11.82 3.50 3.81
N THR A 14 11.69 2.91 2.62
CA THR A 14 11.64 1.46 2.43
C THR A 14 13.08 0.99 2.25
N ARG A 15 13.64 0.35 3.28
CA ARG A 15 14.99 -0.21 3.22
C ARG A 15 14.90 -1.64 2.70
N PHE A 16 15.63 -1.94 1.63
CA PHE A 16 15.77 -3.30 1.14
C PHE A 16 16.93 -3.98 1.88
N ILE A 17 16.62 -4.99 2.69
CA ILE A 17 17.62 -5.78 3.42
C ILE A 17 17.68 -7.15 2.75
N ARG A 18 18.84 -7.51 2.19
CA ARG A 18 19.14 -8.87 1.71
C ARG A 18 19.81 -9.63 2.84
N ASP A 19 19.04 -10.34 3.65
CA ASP A 19 19.57 -11.19 4.72
C ASP A 19 18.76 -12.49 4.82
N PHE A 20 19.29 -13.50 5.50
CA PHE A 20 18.51 -14.66 5.94
C PHE A 20 17.52 -14.17 6.99
N ILE A 21 16.27 -13.93 6.59
CA ILE A 21 15.21 -13.55 7.52
C ILE A 21 14.70 -14.85 8.16
N PRO A 22 15.01 -15.14 9.43
CA PRO A 22 14.41 -16.28 10.11
C PRO A 22 12.89 -16.10 10.14
N GLY A 23 12.14 -17.20 10.07
CA GLY A 23 10.68 -17.16 10.16
C GLY A 23 10.25 -16.29 11.34
N GLN A 24 9.32 -15.36 11.10
CA GLN A 24 8.96 -14.33 12.08
C GLN A 24 8.58 -14.97 13.43
N VAL A 25 9.49 -14.89 14.41
CA VAL A 25 9.29 -15.49 15.75
C VAL A 25 8.61 -14.54 16.74
N SER A 26 8.56 -13.24 16.43
CA SER A 26 7.97 -12.22 17.29
C SER A 26 6.98 -11.31 16.55
N ARG A 27 5.92 -10.89 17.25
CA ARG A 27 4.90 -9.93 16.79
C ARG A 27 4.98 -8.58 17.52
N ALA A 28 6.08 -8.30 18.22
CA ALA A 28 6.22 -7.05 18.95
C ALA A 28 6.28 -5.84 17.98
N PRO A 29 5.78 -4.65 18.40
CA PRO A 29 5.67 -3.47 17.53
C PRO A 29 6.99 -3.03 16.88
N GLU A 30 8.11 -3.24 17.56
CA GLU A 30 9.48 -2.98 17.10
C GLU A 30 9.94 -3.88 15.94
N HIS A 31 9.20 -4.96 15.63
CA HIS A 31 9.47 -5.88 14.53
C HIS A 31 8.50 -5.72 13.35
N SER A 32 8.01 -4.50 13.13
CA SER A 32 6.94 -4.19 12.19
C SER A 32 7.25 -4.61 10.74
N VAL A 33 6.30 -5.37 10.17
CA VAL A 33 6.02 -5.63 8.74
C VAL A 33 7.25 -5.94 7.88
N TRP A 34 7.70 -7.20 7.94
CA TRP A 34 8.49 -7.77 6.86
C TRP A 34 7.57 -8.02 5.65
N GLN A 35 7.90 -7.42 4.51
CA GLN A 35 7.41 -7.90 3.23
C GLN A 35 8.36 -9.00 2.78
N TYR A 36 7.92 -10.24 2.90
CA TYR A 36 8.69 -11.41 2.51
C TYR A 36 8.69 -11.51 1.00
N TYR A 37 9.85 -11.30 0.41
CA TYR A 37 10.16 -11.73 -0.95
C TYR A 37 11.25 -12.77 -0.78
N ASP A 38 10.88 -14.04 -0.89
CA ASP A 38 11.90 -15.05 -1.11
C ASP A 38 12.53 -14.78 -2.48
N ALA A 39 13.80 -15.17 -2.67
CA ALA A 39 14.42 -15.13 -4.00
C ALA A 39 13.86 -16.26 -4.90
N ILE A 40 12.63 -16.71 -4.65
CA ILE A 40 11.94 -17.72 -5.45
C ILE A 40 11.18 -17.01 -6.55
N GLU A 41 11.25 -17.57 -7.75
CA GLU A 41 10.48 -17.08 -8.87
C GLU A 41 8.99 -17.34 -8.64
N TRP A 42 8.19 -16.27 -8.65
CA TRP A 42 6.73 -16.36 -8.56
C TRP A 42 6.12 -16.56 -9.94
N LEU A 43 5.56 -17.74 -10.19
CA LEU A 43 4.83 -18.05 -11.43
C LEU A 43 3.34 -17.73 -11.28
N SER A 44 2.63 -17.56 -12.40
CA SER A 44 1.18 -17.31 -12.39
C SER A 44 0.38 -18.34 -11.55
N LEU A 45 0.79 -19.61 -11.59
CA LEU A 45 0.16 -20.67 -10.80
C LEU A 45 0.28 -20.44 -9.28
N ASN A 46 1.37 -19.84 -8.81
CA ASN A 46 1.52 -19.50 -7.40
C ASN A 46 0.47 -18.46 -6.98
N PHE A 47 0.18 -17.49 -7.85
CA PHE A 47 -0.88 -16.51 -7.60
C PHE A 47 -2.27 -17.14 -7.58
N ASP A 48 -2.54 -18.17 -8.39
CA ASP A 48 -3.83 -18.89 -8.33
C ASP A 48 -4.05 -19.57 -6.97
N VAL A 49 -2.99 -20.17 -6.40
CA VAL A 49 -3.04 -20.77 -5.07
C VAL A 49 -3.28 -19.70 -4.00
N VAL A 50 -2.54 -18.60 -4.04
CA VAL A 50 -2.70 -17.48 -3.10
C VAL A 50 -4.11 -16.89 -3.22
N ASN A 51 -4.58 -16.62 -4.44
CA ASN A 51 -5.91 -16.07 -4.70
C ASN A 51 -7.02 -16.98 -4.19
N ARG A 52 -6.90 -18.30 -4.39
CA ARG A 52 -7.85 -19.27 -3.84
C ARG A 52 -7.88 -19.20 -2.31
N PHE A 53 -6.73 -19.17 -1.66
CA PHE A 53 -6.67 -19.05 -0.20
C PHE A 53 -7.24 -17.72 0.28
N THR A 54 -6.83 -16.60 -0.31
CA THR A 54 -7.23 -15.26 0.13
C THR A 54 -8.72 -15.01 -0.10
N ALA A 55 -9.33 -15.62 -1.11
CA ALA A 55 -10.75 -15.45 -1.45
C ALA A 55 -11.71 -16.40 -0.73
N ALA A 56 -11.26 -17.58 -0.26
CA ALA A 56 -12.18 -18.61 0.24
C ALA A 56 -11.85 -19.15 1.65
N SER A 57 -10.65 -18.92 2.17
CA SER A 57 -10.27 -19.45 3.48
C SER A 57 -10.81 -18.58 4.61
N PHE A 58 -11.43 -19.19 5.63
CA PHE A 58 -11.81 -18.48 6.86
C PHE A 58 -10.58 -17.96 7.64
N TYR A 59 -9.41 -18.53 7.40
CA TYR A 59 -8.15 -18.01 7.95
C TYR A 59 -7.63 -16.77 7.21
N SER A 60 -8.24 -16.41 6.07
CA SER A 60 -7.91 -15.18 5.34
C SER A 60 -8.64 -13.98 5.93
N SER A 61 -7.89 -12.93 6.27
CA SER A 61 -8.47 -11.64 6.65
C SER A 61 -9.22 -10.94 5.53
N ALA A 62 -8.98 -11.33 4.26
CA ALA A 62 -9.74 -10.81 3.13
C ALA A 62 -11.15 -11.42 3.03
N VAL A 63 -11.39 -12.58 3.66
CA VAL A 63 -12.73 -13.18 3.79
C VAL A 63 -13.44 -12.69 5.04
N THR A 64 -12.70 -12.60 6.16
CA THR A 64 -13.28 -12.30 7.48
C THR A 64 -13.34 -10.82 7.83
N SER A 65 -12.81 -9.93 6.98
CA SER A 65 -12.88 -8.48 7.18
C SER A 65 -13.22 -7.77 5.88
N MET A 66 -14.14 -6.83 5.93
CA MET A 66 -14.39 -5.92 4.80
C MET A 66 -13.24 -4.92 4.72
N ARG A 67 -12.57 -4.82 3.57
CA ARG A 67 -11.48 -3.85 3.36
C ARG A 67 -11.59 -3.20 2.00
N VAL A 68 -11.71 -1.87 1.99
CA VAL A 68 -11.65 -1.06 0.77
C VAL A 68 -10.63 0.04 0.97
N VAL A 69 -9.70 0.21 0.04
CA VAL A 69 -8.66 1.24 0.11
C VAL A 69 -8.77 2.15 -1.12
N LYS A 70 -8.81 3.46 -0.88
CA LYS A 70 -8.74 4.49 -1.92
C LYS A 70 -7.54 5.39 -1.67
N PHE A 71 -6.65 5.49 -2.66
CA PHE A 71 -5.57 6.47 -2.62
C PHE A 71 -6.13 7.87 -2.90
N LEU A 72 -5.70 8.84 -2.09
CA LEU A 72 -6.11 10.23 -2.21
C LEU A 72 -5.10 10.97 -3.08
N GLN A 73 -5.59 11.63 -4.12
CA GLN A 73 -4.78 12.33 -5.12
C GLN A 73 -5.03 13.85 -5.00
N LYS A 74 -3.96 14.64 -5.14
CA LYS A 74 -4.02 16.10 -5.25
C LYS A 74 -3.38 16.51 -6.57
N ALA A 75 -3.88 17.58 -7.18
CA ALA A 75 -3.22 18.18 -8.33
C ALA A 75 -1.87 18.77 -7.88
N VAL A 76 -0.81 18.49 -8.63
CA VAL A 76 0.46 19.21 -8.48
C VAL A 76 0.28 20.55 -9.16
N THR A 77 -0.02 21.59 -8.38
CA THR A 77 0.11 22.96 -8.88
C THR A 77 1.59 23.30 -8.84
N ASP A 78 2.28 23.07 -9.95
CA ASP A 78 3.55 23.74 -10.20
C ASP A 78 3.26 25.24 -10.16
N ALA A 79 3.73 25.90 -9.10
CA ALA A 79 3.78 27.33 -9.06
C ALA A 79 4.71 27.76 -10.21
N THR A 80 4.11 28.21 -11.30
CA THR A 80 4.76 28.86 -12.44
C THR A 80 5.71 29.93 -11.93
N LYS A 81 7.01 29.61 -11.89
CA LYS A 81 8.01 30.53 -12.42
C LYS A 81 8.09 30.17 -13.90
N ASP A 82 7.73 31.13 -14.74
CA ASP A 82 7.86 31.09 -16.21
C ASP A 82 6.76 30.33 -16.98
N GLY A 83 5.54 30.88 -16.96
CA GLY A 83 4.77 31.17 -18.17
C GLY A 83 4.39 30.07 -19.17
N GLN A 84 4.60 28.79 -18.88
CA GLN A 84 4.21 27.68 -19.76
C GLN A 84 3.27 26.73 -19.03
N ALA A 85 2.06 26.58 -19.58
CA ALA A 85 1.06 25.66 -19.06
C ALA A 85 1.60 24.21 -19.08
N PRO A 86 1.65 23.50 -17.95
CA PRO A 86 2.20 22.16 -17.92
C PRO A 86 1.29 21.20 -18.71
N LYS A 87 1.89 20.51 -19.69
CA LYS A 87 1.26 19.41 -20.42
C LYS A 87 1.11 18.22 -19.46
N GLY A 88 -0.14 17.96 -19.06
CA GLY A 88 -0.53 16.85 -18.20
C GLY A 88 -0.67 17.29 -16.75
N GLN A 89 -1.89 17.18 -16.21
CA GLN A 89 -2.13 17.36 -14.78
C GLN A 89 -1.42 16.22 -14.04
N GLN A 90 -0.20 16.43 -13.56
CA GLN A 90 0.42 15.51 -12.63
C GLN A 90 -0.43 15.48 -11.36
N GLN A 91 -0.91 14.29 -11.00
CA GLN A 91 -1.61 14.04 -9.74
C GLN A 91 -0.64 13.31 -8.81
N GLU A 92 -0.45 13.86 -7.61
CA GLU A 92 0.37 13.23 -6.59
C GLU A 92 -0.54 12.52 -5.58
N VAL A 93 -0.25 11.25 -5.29
CA VAL A 93 -0.89 10.54 -4.19
C VAL A 93 -0.31 11.05 -2.87
N PHE A 94 -1.13 11.71 -2.05
CA PHE A 94 -0.68 12.32 -0.79
C PHE A 94 -1.15 11.53 0.45
N GLY A 95 -2.04 10.54 0.27
CA GLY A 95 -2.58 9.75 1.36
C GLY A 95 -3.45 8.61 0.88
N LYS A 96 -4.11 7.95 1.83
CA LYS A 96 -5.12 6.90 1.55
C LYS A 96 -6.23 6.92 2.59
N ARG A 97 -7.44 6.59 2.16
CA ARG A 97 -8.58 6.32 3.02
C ARG A 97 -8.97 4.85 2.91
N MET A 98 -9.26 4.22 4.05
CA MET A 98 -9.47 2.80 4.18
C MET A 98 -10.77 2.56 4.93
N LEU A 99 -11.72 1.86 4.34
CA LEU A 99 -12.83 1.26 5.08
C LEU A 99 -12.37 -0.11 5.57
N ILE A 100 -12.40 -0.35 6.87
CA ILE A 100 -12.08 -1.62 7.50
C ILE A 100 -13.24 -1.99 8.41
N ASN A 101 -14.05 -2.97 8.00
CA ASN A 101 -15.36 -3.24 8.60
C ASN A 101 -16.16 -1.94 8.70
N GLU A 102 -16.66 -1.58 9.88
CA GLU A 102 -17.44 -0.35 10.10
C GLU A 102 -16.57 0.89 10.40
N LEU A 103 -15.25 0.84 10.16
CA LEU A 103 -14.35 1.95 10.48
C LEU A 103 -13.74 2.55 9.22
N VAL A 104 -13.97 3.83 9.00
CA VAL A 104 -13.22 4.62 8.03
C VAL A 104 -11.96 5.16 8.71
N LYS A 105 -10.81 4.72 8.23
CA LYS A 105 -9.49 5.18 8.64
C LYS A 105 -8.86 6.00 7.54
N GLU A 106 -8.20 7.09 7.91
CA GLU A 106 -7.46 7.92 6.97
C GLU A 106 -5.99 7.97 7.36
N SER A 107 -5.12 7.84 6.35
CA SER A 107 -3.68 7.94 6.49
C SER A 107 -3.15 9.07 5.62
N LEU A 108 -2.71 10.14 6.26
CA LEU A 108 -2.08 11.31 5.63
C LEU A 108 -0.66 11.43 6.17
N GLY A 109 0.35 11.47 5.29
CA GLY A 109 1.74 11.74 5.69
C GLY A 109 2.31 10.81 6.77
N GLY A 110 1.87 9.54 6.81
CA GLY A 110 2.37 8.54 7.77
C GLY A 110 1.56 8.39 9.07
N ASN A 111 0.69 9.36 9.39
CA ASN A 111 -0.23 9.23 10.54
C ASN A 111 -1.54 8.59 10.09
N THR A 112 -2.05 7.63 10.86
CA THR A 112 -3.33 6.95 10.60
C THR A 112 -4.30 7.17 11.75
N GLY A 113 -5.49 7.71 11.44
CA GLY A 113 -6.55 7.94 12.42
C GLY A 113 -7.89 7.37 11.96
N VAL A 114 -8.82 7.15 12.88
CA VAL A 114 -10.23 6.89 12.57
C VAL A 114 -10.90 8.21 12.29
N VAL A 115 -11.55 8.35 11.13
CA VAL A 115 -12.27 9.57 10.74
C VAL A 115 -13.78 9.41 10.85
N GLN A 116 -14.28 8.18 10.80
CA GLN A 116 -15.71 7.88 10.92
C GLN A 116 -15.94 6.42 11.35
N GLU A 117 -16.98 6.21 12.16
CA GLU A 117 -17.61 4.91 12.43
C GLU A 117 -18.91 4.83 11.60
N CYS A 118 -19.20 3.66 11.03
CA CYS A 118 -20.35 3.39 10.17
C CYS A 118 -21.42 2.56 10.89
#